data_AF-A0A2P8AX01-F1
#
_entry.id   AF-A0A2P8AX01-F1
#
_cell.length_a   1.000
_cell.length_b   1.000
_cell.length_c   1.000
_cell.angle_alpha   90.00
_cell.angle_beta   90.00
_cell.angle_gamma   90.00
#
_symmetry.space_group_name_H-M   'P 1'
#
loop_
_entity.id
_entity.type
_entity.pdbx_description
1 polymer ?
#
loop_
_entity_poly.entity_id
_entity_poly.type
_entity_poly.pdbx_seq_one_letter_code
_entity_poly.pdbx_strand_id
1 'polypeptide(L)'
;MLEEAVTPVVRRVADLVQQTVAAAELTGGDLVGIYCVGGSAHLPHLGVAIAERTGITPTVVVDPQLAAARGAAEVGAVVPGPPQVEVTVPPVRRAVAIAVPGFASLCLFWQCIVTAEKNNALSVYYWVDFNWGGLTLAAVSALLACLAAGTVLGSLIAARSPAPDLRTEGGRVSVGILAALCLGTAIAGLYAVVAAQYFGLPVGGGFLRWALWPIVPVAVIAVVMAVVAARQWRTPHGGWSALLAVPTGSVVAATLGMGLIQYSLTADRWPRLVLWIDLAGRVGGLLLGVAVVMALVRPLMFRLIVSAPVAVIGAAIVNRQATGILAVGYALAVAVWWAARVWMRVIRSTAPAPRAFVGAPGGGG
;
A
#
# COMPACT_ATOMS: atom_id res chain seq x y z
N MET A 1 -27.06 4.64 50.80
CA MET A 1 -27.33 3.44 49.98
C MET A 1 -27.26 3.69 48.47
N LEU A 2 -28.00 4.64 47.86
CA LEU A 2 -27.89 4.87 46.40
C LEU A 2 -26.53 5.52 46.01
N GLU A 3 -26.03 6.46 46.81
CA GLU A 3 -24.73 7.13 46.57
C GLU A 3 -23.54 6.16 46.63
N GLU A 4 -23.53 5.23 47.58
CA GLU A 4 -22.51 4.18 47.70
C GLU A 4 -22.53 3.23 46.50
N ALA A 5 -23.71 2.93 45.96
CA ALA A 5 -23.86 2.05 44.80
C ALA A 5 -23.40 2.71 43.48
N VAL A 6 -23.50 4.04 43.36
CA VAL A 6 -23.14 4.79 42.14
C VAL A 6 -21.65 5.19 42.11
N THR A 7 -20.99 5.22 43.27
CA THR A 7 -19.56 5.52 43.43
C THR A 7 -18.63 4.77 42.46
N PRO A 8 -18.71 3.44 42.26
CA PRO A 8 -17.83 2.74 41.33
C PRO A 8 -18.03 3.16 39.87
N VAL A 9 -19.26 3.52 39.48
CA VAL A 9 -19.58 3.96 38.12
C VAL A 9 -18.99 5.35 37.87
N VAL A 10 -19.17 6.27 38.82
CA VAL A 10 -18.64 7.64 38.74
C VAL A 10 -17.10 7.64 38.68
N ARG A 11 -16.44 6.83 39.53
CA ARG A 11 -14.97 6.67 39.48
C ARG A 11 -14.49 6.14 38.14
N ARG A 12 -15.16 5.13 37.60
CA ARG A 12 -14.82 4.57 36.29
C ARG A 12 -14.95 5.60 35.17
N VAL A 13 -15.96 6.46 35.22
CA VAL A 13 -16.10 7.54 34.23
C VAL A 13 -14.94 8.54 34.35
N ALA A 14 -14.58 8.96 35.57
CA ALA A 14 -13.45 9.86 35.78
C ALA A 14 -12.11 9.25 35.31
N ASP A 15 -11.87 7.97 35.61
CA ASP A 15 -10.68 7.25 35.15
C ASP A 15 -10.67 7.11 33.61
N LEU A 16 -11.82 6.89 32.96
CA LEU A 16 -11.93 6.86 31.50
C LEU A 16 -11.69 8.23 30.87
N VAL A 17 -12.18 9.31 31.48
CA VAL A 17 -11.89 10.68 31.02
C VAL A 17 -10.39 10.94 31.12
N GLN A 18 -9.76 10.60 32.25
CA GLN A 18 -8.30 10.74 32.41
C GLN A 18 -7.52 9.89 31.40
N GLN A 19 -7.92 8.64 31.17
CA GLN A 19 -7.31 7.77 30.15
C GLN A 19 -7.51 8.31 28.74
N THR A 20 -8.64 8.93 28.44
CA THR A 20 -8.94 9.52 27.12
C THR A 20 -8.11 10.78 26.90
N VAL A 21 -8.03 11.64 27.92
CA VAL A 21 -7.16 12.83 27.91
C VAL A 21 -5.69 12.42 27.75
N ALA A 22 -5.26 11.40 28.49
CA ALA A 22 -3.91 10.84 28.36
C ALA A 22 -3.65 10.16 27.00
N ALA A 23 -4.62 9.44 26.44
CA ALA A 23 -4.52 8.81 25.11
C ALA A 23 -4.52 9.84 23.97
N ALA A 24 -5.11 11.02 24.21
CA ALA A 24 -5.02 12.18 23.32
C ALA A 24 -3.72 12.99 23.52
N GLU A 25 -2.86 12.57 24.45
CA GLU A 25 -1.62 13.26 24.85
C GLU A 25 -1.83 14.69 25.37
N LEU A 26 -3.03 14.98 25.86
CA LEU A 26 -3.36 16.27 26.45
C LEU A 26 -3.21 16.16 27.97
N THR A 27 -2.84 17.26 28.60
CA THR A 27 -2.98 17.44 30.05
C THR A 27 -4.27 18.19 30.34
N GLY A 28 -4.72 18.18 31.59
CA GLY A 28 -5.86 19.01 32.00
C GLY A 28 -5.67 20.49 31.63
N GLY A 29 -4.44 21.01 31.66
CA GLY A 29 -4.15 22.39 31.27
C GLY A 29 -4.36 22.69 29.77
N ASP A 30 -4.34 21.67 28.91
CA ASP A 30 -4.50 21.82 27.46
C ASP A 30 -5.97 21.81 27.02
N LEU A 31 -6.88 21.45 27.91
CA LEU A 31 -8.30 21.40 27.63
C LEU A 31 -8.94 22.75 27.99
N VAL A 32 -9.59 23.37 27.01
CA VAL A 32 -10.37 24.60 27.23
C VAL A 32 -11.62 24.32 28.10
N GLY A 33 -12.09 23.07 28.12
CA GLY A 33 -13.19 22.64 28.97
C GLY A 33 -13.60 21.20 28.72
N ILE A 34 -14.38 20.65 29.65
CA ILE A 34 -14.99 19.31 29.54
C ILE A 34 -16.50 19.52 29.48
N TYR A 35 -17.16 19.01 28.45
CA TYR A 35 -18.61 19.12 28.28
C TYR A 35 -19.28 17.76 28.48
N CYS A 36 -20.15 17.65 29.48
CA CYS A 36 -20.89 16.41 29.73
C CYS A 36 -22.24 16.45 28.99
N VAL A 37 -22.46 15.45 28.12
CA VAL A 37 -23.67 15.31 27.31
C VAL A 37 -24.32 13.96 27.62
N GLY A 38 -25.64 13.98 27.85
CA GLY A 38 -26.48 12.80 28.10
C GLY A 38 -27.27 12.89 29.40
N GLY A 39 -28.34 12.11 29.54
CA GLY A 39 -29.20 12.15 30.75
C GLY A 39 -28.47 11.76 32.04
N SER A 40 -27.43 10.93 31.94
CA SER A 40 -26.56 10.55 33.06
C SER A 40 -25.50 11.60 33.41
N ALA A 41 -25.40 12.73 32.68
CA ALA A 41 -24.48 13.82 33.01
C ALA A 41 -24.88 14.58 34.29
N HIS A 42 -26.14 14.46 34.71
CA HIS A 42 -26.67 15.06 35.95
C HIS A 42 -26.43 14.20 37.20
N LEU A 43 -25.68 13.10 37.08
CA LEU A 43 -25.38 12.27 38.24
C LEU A 43 -24.64 13.10 39.31
N PRO A 44 -25.13 13.09 40.57
CA PRO A 44 -24.45 13.77 41.65
C PRO A 44 -23.03 13.20 41.81
N HIS A 45 -22.07 14.06 42.16
CA HIS A 45 -20.64 13.75 42.31
C HIS A 45 -19.86 13.39 41.04
N LEU A 46 -20.50 13.26 39.87
CA LEU A 46 -19.78 13.02 38.61
C LEU A 46 -18.84 14.18 38.27
N GLY A 47 -19.33 15.41 38.41
CA GLY A 47 -18.53 16.60 38.12
C GLY A 47 -17.32 16.75 39.05
N VAL A 48 -17.50 16.40 40.32
CA VAL A 48 -16.43 16.43 41.34
C VAL A 48 -15.38 15.37 41.02
N ALA A 49 -15.80 14.13 40.74
CA ALA A 49 -14.87 13.04 40.43
C ALA A 49 -14.05 13.30 39.16
N ILE A 50 -14.66 13.91 38.13
CA ILE A 50 -13.93 14.33 36.93
C ILE A 50 -12.95 15.45 37.27
N ALA A 51 -13.38 16.49 37.99
CA ALA A 51 -12.54 17.62 38.35
C ALA A 51 -11.34 17.21 39.23
N GLU A 52 -11.52 16.27 40.16
CA GLU A 52 -10.43 15.71 40.98
C GLU A 52 -9.37 14.99 40.14
N ARG A 53 -9.76 14.37 39.03
CA ARG A 53 -8.84 13.61 38.16
C ARG A 53 -8.21 14.44 37.05
N THR A 54 -8.94 15.41 36.50
CA THR A 54 -8.50 16.20 35.34
C THR A 54 -8.07 17.62 35.71
N GLY A 55 -8.40 18.10 36.91
CA GLY A 55 -8.18 19.49 37.32
C GLY A 55 -9.17 20.49 36.70
N ILE A 56 -10.15 20.03 35.91
CA ILE A 56 -11.12 20.88 35.22
C ILE A 56 -12.54 20.54 35.65
N THR A 57 -13.27 21.56 36.07
CA THR A 57 -14.70 21.44 36.36
C THR A 57 -15.48 21.22 35.06
N PRO A 58 -16.15 20.06 34.88
CA PRO A 58 -16.92 19.81 33.69
C PRO A 58 -18.21 20.65 33.67
N THR A 59 -18.55 21.15 32.48
CA THR A 59 -19.78 21.89 32.21
C THR A 59 -20.83 20.93 31.71
N VAL A 60 -21.93 20.80 32.45
CA VAL A 60 -23.10 20.03 31.99
C VAL A 60 -23.89 20.87 31.00
N VAL A 61 -24.13 20.33 29.81
CA VAL A 61 -24.90 21.02 28.77
C VAL A 61 -26.37 21.09 29.19
N VAL A 62 -26.96 22.30 29.17
CA VAL A 62 -28.31 22.59 29.68
C VAL A 62 -29.40 21.78 28.99
N ASP A 63 -29.21 21.42 27.71
CA ASP A 63 -30.11 20.54 26.97
C ASP A 63 -29.30 19.51 26.14
N PRO A 64 -28.93 18.37 26.74
CA PRO A 64 -28.00 17.44 26.10
C PRO A 64 -28.64 16.69 24.93
N GLN A 65 -29.94 16.41 25.00
CA GLN A 65 -30.66 15.71 23.93
C GLN A 65 -30.83 16.62 22.73
N LEU A 66 -31.16 17.89 22.96
CA LEU A 66 -31.33 18.86 21.90
C LEU A 66 -29.98 19.35 21.34
N ALA A 67 -28.90 19.38 22.12
CA ALA A 67 -27.55 19.61 21.62
C ALA A 67 -27.09 18.50 20.66
N ALA A 68 -27.37 17.23 20.99
CA ALA A 68 -27.08 16.11 20.09
C ALA A 68 -27.97 16.15 18.83
N ALA A 69 -29.26 16.46 18.99
CA ALA A 69 -30.19 16.58 17.87
C ALA A 69 -29.87 17.77 16.96
N ARG A 70 -29.47 18.92 17.52
CA ARG A 70 -28.99 20.09 16.77
C ARG A 70 -27.67 19.81 16.09
N GLY A 71 -26.72 19.13 16.74
CA GLY A 71 -25.48 18.71 16.09
C GLY A 71 -25.75 17.78 14.90
N ALA A 72 -26.66 16.82 15.05
CA ALA A 72 -27.07 15.94 13.95
C ALA A 72 -27.83 16.71 12.85
N ALA A 73 -28.70 17.65 13.23
CA ALA A 73 -29.43 18.49 12.29
C ALA A 73 -28.52 19.49 11.57
N GLU A 74 -27.50 20.06 12.22
CA GLU A 74 -26.48 20.90 11.60
C GLU A 74 -25.60 20.08 10.66
N VAL A 75 -25.20 18.88 11.03
CA VAL A 75 -24.53 17.94 10.10
C VAL A 75 -25.42 17.64 8.88
N GLY A 76 -26.74 17.62 9.04
CA GLY A 76 -27.70 17.44 7.95
C GLY A 76 -28.12 18.72 7.21
N ALA A 77 -27.97 19.89 7.82
CA ALA A 77 -28.39 21.21 7.32
C ALA A 77 -27.22 22.04 6.78
N VAL A 78 -25.99 21.64 7.07
CA VAL A 78 -24.87 21.88 6.16
C VAL A 78 -25.32 21.30 4.83
N VAL A 79 -25.69 22.19 3.90
CA VAL A 79 -25.80 21.87 2.48
C VAL A 79 -24.65 20.92 2.19
N PRO A 80 -24.85 19.75 1.56
CA PRO A 80 -23.75 18.86 1.21
C PRO A 80 -22.86 19.59 0.20
N GLY A 81 -22.01 20.48 0.70
CA GLY A 81 -20.68 20.66 0.16
C GLY A 81 -20.06 19.28 0.14
N PRO A 82 -19.33 18.93 -0.93
CA PRO A 82 -18.83 17.58 -1.13
C PRO A 82 -18.21 17.09 0.19
N PRO A 83 -18.52 15.84 0.62
CA PRO A 83 -18.00 15.29 1.86
C PRO A 83 -16.51 15.59 1.92
N GLN A 84 -16.03 16.11 3.06
CA GLN A 84 -14.65 16.57 3.22
C GLN A 84 -13.66 15.47 2.86
N VAL A 85 -13.35 15.45 1.57
CA VAL A 85 -12.10 15.23 0.87
C VAL A 85 -11.21 14.23 1.60
N GLU A 86 -11.42 12.96 1.26
CA GLU A 86 -10.34 12.08 0.84
C GLU A 86 -9.16 12.94 0.39
N VAL A 87 -8.08 13.00 1.17
CA VAL A 87 -6.87 13.79 0.90
C VAL A 87 -6.69 13.89 -0.61
N THR A 88 -6.81 15.10 -1.16
CA THR A 88 -6.57 15.39 -2.57
C THR A 88 -5.11 15.09 -2.84
N VAL A 89 -4.78 13.81 -2.97
CA VAL A 89 -3.52 13.38 -3.55
C VAL A 89 -3.61 13.95 -4.96
N PRO A 90 -2.65 14.79 -5.39
CA PRO A 90 -2.73 15.46 -6.67
C PRO A 90 -3.09 14.42 -7.75
N PRO A 91 -4.07 14.69 -8.62
CA PRO A 91 -4.55 13.72 -9.61
C PRO A 91 -3.38 13.16 -10.45
N VAL A 92 -2.36 13.99 -10.66
CA VAL A 92 -1.09 13.62 -11.30
C VAL A 92 -0.37 12.50 -10.57
N ARG A 93 -0.25 12.54 -9.24
CA ARG A 93 0.44 11.50 -8.47
C ARG A 93 -0.31 10.16 -8.51
N ARG A 94 -1.64 10.20 -8.55
CA ARG A 94 -2.49 9.01 -8.72
C ARG A 94 -2.33 8.43 -10.13
N ALA A 95 -2.34 9.28 -11.16
CA ALA A 95 -2.11 8.89 -12.54
C ALA A 95 -0.71 8.26 -12.72
N VAL A 96 0.33 8.86 -12.13
CA VAL A 96 1.70 8.32 -12.16
C VAL A 96 1.79 6.96 -11.49
N ALA A 97 1.10 6.74 -10.36
CA ALA A 97 1.10 5.45 -9.67
C ALA A 97 0.46 4.31 -10.48
N ILE A 98 -0.43 4.63 -11.42
CA ILE A 98 -1.04 3.65 -12.34
C ILE A 98 -0.20 3.53 -13.61
N ALA A 99 0.18 4.66 -14.21
CA ALA A 99 0.87 4.74 -15.48
C ALA A 99 2.26 4.08 -15.41
N VAL A 100 3.05 4.36 -14.37
CA VAL A 100 4.42 3.82 -14.24
C VAL A 100 4.46 2.29 -14.30
N PRO A 101 3.75 1.54 -13.44
CA PRO A 101 3.75 0.08 -13.52
C PRO A 101 3.09 -0.45 -14.80
N GLY A 102 2.09 0.26 -15.36
CA GLY A 102 1.46 -0.13 -16.62
C GLY A 102 2.41 -0.03 -17.82
N PHE A 103 3.10 1.10 -17.96
CA PHE A 103 4.12 1.28 -19.00
C PHE A 103 5.32 0.37 -18.78
N ALA A 104 5.80 0.22 -17.54
CA ALA A 104 6.85 -0.73 -17.20
C ALA A 104 6.52 -2.16 -17.65
N SER A 105 5.28 -2.59 -17.39
CA SER A 105 4.78 -3.90 -17.82
C SER A 105 4.85 -4.09 -19.34
N LEU A 106 4.32 -3.12 -20.09
CA LEU A 106 4.29 -3.18 -21.55
C LEU A 106 5.69 -3.12 -22.15
N CYS A 107 6.56 -2.25 -21.65
CA CYS A 107 7.93 -2.12 -22.12
C CYS A 107 8.73 -3.40 -21.89
N LEU A 108 8.64 -4.01 -20.70
CA LEU A 108 9.33 -5.27 -20.41
C LEU A 108 8.79 -6.42 -21.26
N PHE A 109 7.47 -6.51 -21.42
CA PHE A 109 6.88 -7.55 -22.25
C PHE A 109 7.29 -7.41 -23.72
N TRP A 110 7.24 -6.19 -24.25
CA TRP A 110 7.72 -5.87 -25.60
C TRP A 110 9.19 -6.25 -25.77
N GLN A 111 10.04 -5.84 -24.83
CA GLN A 111 11.46 -6.16 -24.85
C GLN A 111 11.68 -7.69 -24.82
N CYS A 112 10.91 -8.44 -24.02
CA CYS A 112 10.96 -9.91 -23.99
C CYS A 112 10.61 -10.57 -25.32
N ILE A 113 9.64 -10.05 -26.06
CA ILE A 113 9.29 -10.60 -27.37
C ILE A 113 10.39 -10.31 -28.38
N VAL A 114 10.85 -9.05 -28.46
CA VAL A 114 11.79 -8.60 -29.50
C VAL A 114 13.19 -9.21 -29.33
N THR A 115 13.61 -9.44 -28.09
CA THR A 115 14.98 -9.92 -27.78
C THR A 115 15.08 -11.44 -27.64
N ALA A 116 13.99 -12.18 -27.85
CA ALA A 116 14.01 -13.63 -27.72
C ALA A 116 14.78 -14.28 -28.90
N GLU A 117 15.74 -15.13 -28.57
CA GLU A 117 16.53 -15.86 -29.57
C GLU A 117 15.86 -17.19 -29.90
N LYS A 118 15.61 -17.44 -31.19
CA LYS A 118 15.09 -18.72 -31.69
C LYS A 118 16.27 -19.60 -32.09
N ASN A 119 16.50 -20.66 -31.33
CA ASN A 119 17.57 -21.61 -31.60
C ASN A 119 16.99 -22.90 -32.17
N ASN A 120 17.55 -23.33 -33.31
CA ASN A 120 17.11 -24.53 -34.01
C ASN A 120 18.35 -25.38 -34.32
N ALA A 121 18.59 -26.42 -33.53
CA ALA A 121 19.63 -27.40 -33.89
C ALA A 121 19.02 -28.43 -34.83
N LEU A 122 19.54 -28.47 -36.07
CA LEU A 122 19.28 -29.53 -37.05
C LEU A 122 17.79 -29.93 -37.13
N SER A 123 16.93 -28.93 -37.37
CA SER A 123 15.47 -28.97 -37.63
C SER A 123 14.54 -29.76 -36.70
N VAL A 124 15.03 -30.59 -35.79
CA VAL A 124 14.21 -31.53 -35.00
C VAL A 124 13.92 -30.98 -33.60
N TYR A 125 14.79 -30.13 -33.05
CA TYR A 125 14.60 -29.50 -31.74
C TYR A 125 14.60 -27.98 -31.86
N TYR A 126 13.41 -27.39 -31.77
CA TYR A 126 13.18 -25.95 -31.68
C TYR A 126 13.07 -25.54 -30.22
N TRP A 127 13.96 -24.66 -29.75
CA TRP A 127 13.84 -24.03 -28.43
C TRP A 127 14.04 -22.52 -28.53
N VAL A 128 13.46 -21.80 -27.57
CA VAL A 128 13.51 -20.35 -27.51
C VAL A 128 14.20 -19.94 -26.23
N ASP A 129 15.29 -19.19 -26.37
CA ASP A 129 15.94 -18.54 -25.25
C ASP A 129 15.15 -17.29 -24.88
N PHE A 130 14.30 -17.45 -23.88
CA PHE A 130 13.35 -16.43 -23.44
C PHE A 130 13.71 -15.94 -22.03
N ASN A 131 13.68 -14.62 -21.81
CA ASN A 131 13.96 -14.04 -20.50
C ASN A 131 12.75 -14.21 -19.56
N TRP A 132 12.71 -15.33 -18.83
CA TRP A 132 11.63 -15.66 -17.89
C TRP A 132 11.40 -14.59 -16.84
N GLY A 133 12.48 -14.02 -16.28
CA GLY A 133 12.34 -12.98 -15.28
C GLY A 133 11.70 -11.70 -15.82
N GLY A 134 11.93 -11.37 -17.09
CA GLY A 134 11.36 -10.18 -17.73
C GLY A 134 9.84 -10.31 -17.86
N LEU A 135 9.37 -11.49 -18.27
CA LEU A 135 7.95 -11.83 -18.27
C LEU A 135 7.35 -11.79 -16.86
N THR A 136 8.04 -12.34 -15.86
CA THR A 136 7.60 -12.28 -14.46
C THR A 136 7.45 -10.84 -13.97
N LEU A 137 8.46 -9.99 -14.18
CA LEU A 137 8.40 -8.59 -13.77
C LEU A 137 7.34 -7.80 -14.54
N ALA A 138 7.14 -8.08 -15.82
CA ALA A 138 6.04 -7.52 -16.60
C ALA A 138 4.69 -7.90 -15.97
N ALA A 139 4.48 -9.18 -15.70
CA ALA A 139 3.23 -9.70 -15.15
C ALA A 139 2.94 -9.16 -13.72
N VAL A 140 3.97 -9.06 -12.87
CA VAL A 140 3.86 -8.40 -11.55
C VAL A 140 3.50 -6.93 -11.72
N SER A 141 4.16 -6.21 -12.62
CA SER A 141 3.89 -4.78 -12.86
C SER A 141 2.48 -4.55 -13.40
N ALA A 142 1.98 -5.42 -14.29
CA ALA A 142 0.59 -5.42 -14.75
C ALA A 142 -0.38 -5.55 -13.57
N LEU A 143 -0.15 -6.51 -12.67
CA LEU A 143 -0.99 -6.70 -11.49
C LEU A 143 -1.00 -5.45 -10.60
N LEU A 144 0.16 -4.85 -10.35
CA LEU A 144 0.28 -3.64 -9.55
C LEU A 144 -0.43 -2.45 -10.19
N ALA A 145 -0.33 -2.30 -11.51
CA ALA A 145 -1.06 -1.28 -12.27
C ALA A 145 -2.58 -1.48 -12.17
N CYS A 146 -3.06 -2.72 -12.32
CA CYS A 146 -4.49 -3.03 -12.16
C CYS A 146 -4.97 -2.74 -10.74
N LEU A 147 -4.21 -3.14 -9.71
CA LEU A 147 -4.57 -2.89 -8.31
C LEU A 147 -4.57 -1.39 -7.99
N ALA A 148 -3.61 -0.63 -8.51
CA ALA A 148 -3.63 0.84 -8.41
C ALA A 148 -4.87 1.43 -9.11
N ALA A 149 -5.17 0.98 -10.33
CA ALA A 149 -6.33 1.45 -11.10
C ALA A 149 -7.67 1.10 -10.42
N GLY A 150 -7.80 -0.10 -9.87
CA GLY A 150 -9.01 -0.56 -9.18
C GLY A 150 -9.37 0.30 -7.97
N THR A 151 -8.38 0.79 -7.23
CA THR A 151 -8.64 1.71 -6.11
C THR A 151 -9.16 3.06 -6.58
N VAL A 152 -8.63 3.56 -7.71
CA VAL A 152 -9.06 4.84 -8.28
C VAL A 152 -10.45 4.71 -8.90
N LEU A 153 -10.71 3.68 -9.70
CA LEU A 153 -12.04 3.39 -10.23
C LEU A 153 -13.07 3.20 -9.12
N GLY A 154 -12.72 2.48 -8.06
CA GLY A 154 -13.58 2.33 -6.87
C GLY A 154 -13.95 3.67 -6.23
N SER A 155 -12.97 4.57 -6.05
CA SER A 155 -13.22 5.92 -5.53
C SER A 155 -14.07 6.78 -6.48
N LEU A 156 -13.85 6.69 -7.80
CA LEU A 156 -14.58 7.47 -8.80
C LEU A 156 -16.03 7.01 -8.95
N ILE A 157 -16.28 5.70 -8.90
CA ILE A 157 -17.64 5.14 -8.92
C ILE A 157 -18.38 5.55 -7.65
N ALA A 158 -17.71 5.50 -6.49
CA ALA A 158 -18.29 5.96 -5.23
C ALA A 158 -18.68 7.46 -5.26
N ALA A 159 -17.88 8.30 -5.91
CA ALA A 159 -18.16 9.74 -6.04
C ALA A 159 -19.27 10.09 -7.05
N ARG A 160 -19.60 9.20 -7.99
CA ARG A 160 -20.57 9.46 -9.07
C ARG A 160 -21.91 8.73 -8.92
N SER A 161 -22.04 7.77 -7.99
CA SER A 161 -23.31 7.07 -7.76
C SER A 161 -24.37 8.00 -7.17
N PRO A 162 -25.49 8.28 -7.88
CA PRO A 162 -26.56 9.15 -7.39
C PRO A 162 -27.62 8.43 -6.54
N ALA A 163 -27.51 7.10 -6.37
CA ALA A 163 -28.47 6.32 -5.60
C ALA A 163 -28.07 6.20 -4.12
N PRO A 164 -29.03 6.21 -3.17
CA PRO A 164 -28.78 5.85 -1.78
C PRO A 164 -28.35 4.37 -1.73
N ASP A 165 -27.04 4.17 -1.78
CA ASP A 165 -26.44 2.85 -1.92
C ASP A 165 -26.57 2.07 -0.60
N LEU A 166 -27.27 0.93 -0.65
CA LEU A 166 -27.39 -0.05 0.44
C LEU A 166 -26.07 -0.77 0.77
N ARG A 167 -24.99 -0.50 0.03
CA ARG A 167 -23.67 -1.12 0.21
C ARG A 167 -22.72 -0.22 0.98
N THR A 168 -22.17 -0.79 2.06
CA THR A 168 -21.13 -0.18 2.88
C THR A 168 -19.88 0.20 2.05
N GLU A 169 -19.20 1.28 2.43
CA GLU A 169 -18.00 1.78 1.73
C GLU A 169 -16.91 0.70 1.59
N GLY A 170 -16.71 -0.12 2.63
CA GLY A 170 -15.77 -1.25 2.61
C GLY A 170 -16.11 -2.33 1.58
N GLY A 171 -17.41 -2.56 1.34
CA GLY A 171 -17.90 -3.45 0.30
C GLY A 171 -17.48 -3.00 -1.11
N ARG A 172 -17.60 -1.70 -1.42
CA ARG A 172 -17.23 -1.16 -2.74
C ARG A 172 -15.73 -1.29 -3.01
N VAL A 173 -14.90 -1.00 -2.00
CA VAL A 173 -13.44 -1.13 -2.10
C VAL A 173 -13.05 -2.60 -2.31
N SER A 174 -13.67 -3.54 -1.59
CA SER A 174 -13.37 -4.96 -1.74
C SER A 174 -13.66 -5.49 -3.15
N VAL A 175 -14.79 -5.09 -3.74
CA VAL A 175 -15.15 -5.45 -5.12
C VAL A 175 -14.16 -4.84 -6.11
N GLY A 176 -13.74 -3.58 -5.90
CA GLY A 176 -12.71 -2.94 -6.72
C GLY A 176 -11.35 -3.67 -6.67
N ILE A 177 -10.91 -4.09 -5.49
CA ILE A 177 -9.66 -4.86 -5.32
C ILE A 177 -9.75 -6.22 -6.00
N LEU A 178 -10.85 -6.96 -5.81
CA LEU A 178 -11.04 -8.27 -6.44
C LEU A 178 -11.16 -8.17 -7.96
N ALA A 179 -11.89 -7.19 -8.48
CA ALA A 179 -11.99 -6.96 -9.92
C ALA A 179 -10.63 -6.63 -10.54
N ALA A 180 -9.85 -5.76 -9.88
CA ALA A 180 -8.50 -5.43 -10.30
C ALA A 180 -7.55 -6.62 -10.24
N LEU A 181 -7.67 -7.46 -9.21
CA LEU A 181 -6.89 -8.69 -9.09
C LEU A 181 -7.20 -9.63 -10.26
N CYS A 182 -8.47 -9.91 -10.53
CA CYS A 182 -8.90 -10.74 -11.66
C CYS A 182 -8.37 -10.19 -12.98
N LEU A 183 -8.52 -8.89 -13.22
CA LEU A 183 -8.03 -8.24 -14.44
C LEU A 183 -6.51 -8.36 -14.59
N GLY A 184 -5.74 -8.08 -13.53
CA GLY A 184 -4.28 -8.19 -13.57
C GLY A 184 -3.80 -9.63 -13.78
N THR A 185 -4.45 -10.61 -13.15
CA THR A 185 -4.16 -12.03 -13.40
C THR A 185 -4.50 -12.47 -14.84
N ALA A 186 -5.59 -11.93 -15.41
CA ALA A 186 -5.96 -12.18 -16.79
C ALA A 186 -4.93 -11.59 -17.77
N ILE A 187 -4.43 -10.38 -17.53
CA ILE A 187 -3.37 -9.75 -18.34
C ILE A 187 -2.07 -10.57 -18.26
N ALA A 188 -1.69 -11.04 -17.06
CA ALA A 188 -0.53 -11.92 -16.90
C ALA A 188 -0.68 -13.23 -17.69
N GLY A 189 -1.86 -13.85 -17.66
CA GLY A 189 -2.18 -15.02 -18.47
C GLY A 189 -2.13 -14.71 -19.97
N LEU A 190 -2.65 -13.55 -20.39
CA LEU A 190 -2.63 -13.10 -21.78
C LEU A 190 -1.19 -12.92 -22.28
N TYR A 191 -0.28 -12.35 -21.49
CA TYR A 191 1.13 -12.28 -21.85
C TYR A 191 1.76 -13.65 -22.10
N ALA A 192 1.44 -14.65 -21.26
CA ALA A 192 1.91 -16.02 -21.47
C ALA A 192 1.34 -16.63 -22.77
N VAL A 193 0.05 -16.42 -23.06
CA VAL A 193 -0.60 -16.91 -24.27
C VAL A 193 -0.01 -16.23 -25.52
N VAL A 194 0.12 -14.91 -25.52
CA VAL A 194 0.68 -14.14 -26.63
C VAL A 194 2.12 -14.56 -26.91
N ALA A 195 2.95 -14.71 -25.88
CA ALA A 195 4.32 -15.19 -26.04
C ALA A 195 4.34 -16.61 -26.63
N ALA A 196 3.56 -17.54 -26.08
CA ALA A 196 3.48 -18.92 -26.56
C ALA A 196 3.05 -18.99 -28.04
N GLN A 197 2.02 -18.22 -28.43
CA GLN A 197 1.55 -18.14 -29.83
C GLN A 197 2.59 -17.52 -30.76
N TYR A 198 3.26 -16.44 -30.33
CA TYR A 198 4.31 -15.78 -31.14
C TYR A 198 5.49 -16.71 -31.44
N PHE A 199 5.82 -17.61 -30.50
CA PHE A 199 6.90 -18.59 -30.66
C PHE A 199 6.44 -19.94 -31.20
N GLY A 200 5.14 -20.18 -31.39
CA GLY A 200 4.61 -21.48 -31.83
C GLY A 200 4.82 -22.61 -30.81
N LEU A 201 4.88 -22.27 -29.51
CA LEU A 201 5.15 -23.21 -28.41
C LEU A 201 3.86 -23.51 -27.61
N PRO A 202 3.79 -24.66 -26.92
CA PRO A 202 2.64 -24.98 -26.08
C PRO A 202 2.54 -24.02 -24.88
N VAL A 203 1.31 -23.54 -24.62
CA VAL A 203 1.02 -22.57 -23.55
C VAL A 203 1.30 -23.17 -22.15
N GLY A 204 1.07 -24.47 -21.96
CA GLY A 204 0.98 -25.13 -20.65
C GLY A 204 2.31 -25.41 -19.92
N GLY A 205 3.47 -25.06 -20.48
CA GLY A 205 4.78 -25.40 -19.90
C GLY A 205 5.43 -24.26 -19.11
N GLY A 206 6.35 -23.54 -19.76
CA GLY A 206 7.16 -22.50 -19.13
C GLY A 206 6.46 -21.15 -18.98
N PHE A 207 5.77 -20.69 -20.03
CA PHE A 207 5.20 -19.34 -20.09
C PHE A 207 4.15 -19.09 -19.02
N LEU A 208 3.18 -19.98 -18.89
CA LEU A 208 2.11 -19.83 -17.90
C LEU A 208 2.64 -19.93 -16.46
N ARG A 209 3.57 -20.86 -16.21
CA ARG A 209 4.19 -21.05 -14.89
C ARG A 209 4.93 -19.80 -14.44
N TRP A 210 5.78 -19.23 -15.29
CA TRP A 210 6.58 -18.05 -14.94
C TRP A 210 5.78 -16.74 -14.93
N ALA A 211 4.64 -16.68 -15.62
CA ALA A 211 3.73 -15.54 -15.54
C ALA A 211 2.88 -15.57 -14.26
N LEU A 212 2.30 -16.72 -13.90
CA LEU A 212 1.30 -16.79 -12.81
C LEU A 212 1.90 -17.13 -11.45
N TRP A 213 2.85 -18.06 -11.37
CA TRP A 213 3.37 -18.55 -10.09
C TRP A 213 3.98 -17.45 -9.22
N PRO A 214 4.79 -16.52 -9.75
CA PRO A 214 5.37 -15.44 -8.95
C PRO A 214 4.34 -14.40 -8.48
N ILE A 215 3.17 -14.32 -9.12
CA ILE A 215 2.11 -13.39 -8.77
C ILE A 215 1.29 -13.89 -7.57
N VAL A 216 1.22 -15.21 -7.36
CA VAL A 216 0.44 -15.84 -6.29
C VAL A 216 0.59 -15.17 -4.91
N PRO A 217 1.80 -14.92 -4.37
CA PRO A 217 1.93 -14.30 -3.04
C PRO A 217 1.33 -12.89 -3.00
N VAL A 218 1.49 -12.11 -4.07
CA VAL A 218 0.91 -10.76 -4.18
C VAL A 218 -0.63 -10.85 -4.27
N ALA A 219 -1.14 -11.81 -5.03
CA ALA A 219 -2.57 -12.05 -5.19
C ALA A 219 -3.23 -12.48 -3.87
N VAL A 220 -2.61 -13.40 -3.13
CA VAL A 220 -3.10 -13.86 -1.82
C VAL A 220 -3.24 -12.67 -0.86
N ILE A 221 -2.23 -11.81 -0.78
CA ILE A 221 -2.26 -10.64 0.11
C ILE A 221 -3.34 -9.64 -0.34
N ALA A 222 -3.52 -9.45 -1.65
CA ALA A 222 -4.61 -8.62 -2.16
C ALA A 222 -6.01 -9.16 -1.80
N VAL A 223 -6.20 -10.49 -1.85
CA VAL A 223 -7.45 -11.12 -1.37
C VAL A 223 -7.64 -10.89 0.11
N VAL A 224 -6.60 -11.06 0.93
CA VAL A 224 -6.67 -10.76 2.38
C VAL A 224 -7.08 -9.30 2.60
N MET A 225 -6.50 -8.35 1.87
CA MET A 225 -6.89 -6.94 1.93
C MET A 225 -8.35 -6.72 1.53
N ALA A 226 -8.84 -7.37 0.49
CA ALA A 226 -10.22 -7.28 0.05
C ALA A 226 -11.20 -7.84 1.11
N VAL A 227 -10.88 -8.96 1.75
CA VAL A 227 -11.69 -9.56 2.82
C VAL A 227 -11.73 -8.64 4.05
N VAL A 228 -10.58 -8.08 4.45
CA VAL A 228 -10.50 -7.12 5.56
C VAL A 228 -11.33 -5.86 5.26
N ALA A 229 -11.28 -5.36 4.02
CA ALA A 229 -12.09 -4.23 3.57
C ALA A 229 -13.59 -4.55 3.60
N ALA A 230 -13.99 -5.72 3.06
CA ALA A 230 -15.38 -6.17 3.01
C ALA A 230 -16.01 -6.33 4.39
N ARG A 231 -15.22 -6.81 5.37
CA ARG A 231 -15.68 -6.99 6.75
C ARG A 231 -15.71 -5.69 7.57
N GLN A 232 -15.29 -4.56 7.00
CA GLN A 232 -15.23 -3.25 7.66
C GLN A 232 -14.44 -3.23 8.98
N TRP A 233 -13.40 -4.08 9.12
CA TRP A 233 -12.74 -4.23 10.42
C TRP A 233 -12.11 -2.93 10.92
N ARG A 234 -11.48 -2.12 10.04
CA ARG A 234 -11.01 -0.74 10.31
C ARG A 234 -10.78 0.03 9.00
N THR A 235 -11.10 1.33 8.94
CA THR A 235 -10.61 2.22 7.87
C THR A 235 -9.19 2.70 8.23
N PRO A 236 -8.20 2.47 7.35
CA PRO A 236 -6.82 2.86 7.63
C PRO A 236 -6.64 4.38 7.53
N HIS A 237 -5.90 4.97 8.47
CA HIS A 237 -5.53 6.38 8.45
C HIS A 237 -4.85 6.75 7.11
N GLY A 238 -5.50 7.63 6.33
CA GLY A 238 -5.08 8.05 4.99
C GLY A 238 -5.74 7.32 3.81
N GLY A 239 -6.70 6.42 4.03
CA GLY A 239 -7.50 5.78 2.99
C GLY A 239 -6.87 4.54 2.32
N TRP A 240 -7.72 3.75 1.67
CA TRP A 240 -7.34 2.50 0.99
C TRP A 240 -6.42 2.73 -0.23
N SER A 241 -6.56 3.87 -0.91
CA SER A 241 -5.69 4.28 -2.02
C SER A 241 -4.25 4.52 -1.56
N ALA A 242 -4.06 5.17 -0.40
CA ALA A 242 -2.73 5.38 0.15
C ALA A 242 -2.06 4.07 0.57
N LEU A 243 -2.84 3.09 1.08
CA LEU A 243 -2.35 1.76 1.43
C LEU A 243 -1.79 1.00 0.23
N LEU A 244 -2.51 1.04 -0.89
CA LEU A 244 -2.20 0.26 -2.09
C LEU A 244 -1.18 0.94 -3.01
N ALA A 245 -0.86 2.21 -2.78
CA ALA A 245 0.18 2.93 -3.52
C ALA A 245 1.58 2.34 -3.31
N VAL A 246 2.03 1.55 -4.27
CA VAL A 246 3.38 0.95 -4.35
C VAL A 246 4.45 2.03 -4.50
N PRO A 247 5.65 1.86 -3.93
CA PRO A 247 6.76 2.78 -4.18
C PRO A 247 7.14 2.79 -5.66
N THR A 248 6.76 3.85 -6.40
CA THR A 248 7.03 3.97 -7.84
C THR A 248 8.52 3.91 -8.16
N GLY A 249 9.37 4.47 -7.30
CA GLY A 249 10.83 4.39 -7.44
C GLY A 249 11.37 2.96 -7.45
N SER A 250 10.75 2.05 -6.68
CA SER A 250 11.11 0.62 -6.69
C SER A 250 10.74 -0.02 -8.03
N VAL A 251 9.55 0.27 -8.55
CA VAL A 251 9.09 -0.28 -9.84
C VAL A 251 9.99 0.20 -10.98
N VAL A 252 10.32 1.50 -11.00
CA VAL A 252 11.22 2.07 -12.01
C VAL A 252 12.61 1.43 -11.94
N ALA A 253 13.19 1.33 -10.73
CA ALA A 253 14.50 0.70 -10.55
C ALA A 253 14.50 -0.78 -10.97
N ALA A 254 13.47 -1.55 -10.62
CA ALA A 254 13.34 -2.95 -11.04
C ALA A 254 13.19 -3.09 -12.56
N THR A 255 12.42 -2.20 -13.18
CA THR A 255 12.17 -2.19 -14.63
C THR A 255 13.45 -1.87 -15.40
N LEU A 256 14.14 -0.78 -15.02
CA LEU A 256 15.42 -0.40 -15.63
C LEU A 256 16.49 -1.47 -15.37
N GLY A 257 16.53 -2.01 -14.15
CA GLY A 257 17.45 -3.08 -13.79
C GLY A 257 17.26 -4.31 -14.69
N MET A 258 16.01 -4.74 -14.87
CA MET A 258 15.73 -5.89 -15.72
C MET A 258 15.94 -5.60 -17.21
N GLY A 259 15.60 -4.41 -17.68
CA GLY A 259 15.85 -4.01 -19.06
C GLY A 259 17.35 -4.00 -19.40
N LEU A 260 18.20 -3.57 -18.46
CA LEU A 260 19.67 -3.62 -18.60
C LEU A 260 20.22 -5.03 -18.55
N ILE A 261 19.73 -5.88 -17.63
CA ILE A 261 20.09 -7.31 -17.59
C ILE A 261 19.73 -7.94 -18.93
N GLN A 262 18.54 -7.68 -19.44
CA GLN A 262 18.10 -8.24 -20.72
C GLN A 262 18.96 -7.75 -21.88
N TYR A 263 19.24 -6.45 -21.95
CA TYR A 263 20.17 -5.90 -22.94
C TYR A 263 21.55 -6.58 -22.87
N SER A 264 22.09 -6.80 -21.67
CA SER A 264 23.40 -7.45 -21.51
C SER A 264 23.44 -8.90 -22.00
N LEU A 265 22.30 -9.59 -21.95
CA LEU A 265 22.18 -11.00 -22.31
C LEU A 265 21.90 -11.24 -23.79
N THR A 266 21.42 -10.23 -24.52
CA THR A 266 20.96 -10.36 -25.91
C THR A 266 21.68 -9.42 -26.88
N ALA A 267 22.48 -8.46 -26.40
CA ALA A 267 23.25 -7.57 -27.27
C ALA A 267 24.41 -8.32 -27.95
N ASP A 268 24.64 -8.01 -29.22
CA ASP A 268 25.75 -8.57 -29.99
C ASP A 268 27.09 -8.28 -29.31
N ARG A 269 27.91 -9.31 -29.18
CA ARG A 269 29.18 -9.24 -28.44
C ARG A 269 30.34 -8.84 -29.36
N TRP A 270 30.46 -7.55 -29.61
CA TRP A 270 31.59 -6.97 -30.35
C TRP A 270 32.77 -6.72 -29.40
N PRO A 271 34.03 -7.00 -29.80
CA PRO A 271 35.19 -6.94 -28.89
C PRO A 271 35.34 -5.63 -28.09
N ARG A 272 34.95 -4.49 -28.69
CA ARG A 272 35.00 -3.17 -28.03
C ARG A 272 33.83 -2.88 -27.08
N LEU A 273 32.69 -3.55 -27.29
CA LEU A 273 31.44 -3.33 -26.55
C LEU A 273 31.23 -4.34 -25.43
N VAL A 274 31.92 -5.50 -25.45
CA VAL A 274 31.75 -6.58 -24.45
C VAL A 274 31.88 -6.05 -23.01
N LEU A 275 32.89 -5.23 -22.72
CA LEU A 275 33.06 -4.68 -21.37
C LEU A 275 31.89 -3.79 -20.94
N TRP A 276 31.34 -2.99 -21.86
CA TRP A 276 30.17 -2.15 -21.59
C TRP A 276 28.88 -2.96 -21.43
N ILE A 277 28.72 -4.04 -22.21
CA ILE A 277 27.58 -4.96 -22.14
C ILE A 277 27.57 -5.69 -20.79
N ASP A 278 28.73 -6.23 -20.37
CA ASP A 278 28.84 -6.91 -19.07
C ASP A 278 28.64 -5.95 -17.89
N LEU A 279 29.17 -4.72 -18.01
CA LEU A 279 28.95 -3.68 -17.02
C LEU A 279 27.47 -3.30 -16.93
N ALA A 280 26.78 -3.17 -18.06
CA ALA A 280 25.34 -2.90 -18.09
C ALA A 280 24.54 -3.99 -17.37
N GLY A 281 24.89 -5.27 -17.57
CA GLY A 281 24.26 -6.38 -16.86
C GLY A 281 24.43 -6.29 -15.34
N ARG A 282 25.65 -6.01 -14.87
CA ARG A 282 25.94 -5.83 -13.44
C ARG A 282 25.22 -4.63 -12.84
N VAL A 283 25.20 -3.50 -13.56
CA VAL A 283 24.42 -2.31 -13.16
C VAL A 283 22.94 -2.65 -13.08
N GLY A 284 22.43 -3.45 -14.02
CA GLY A 284 21.07 -3.95 -13.99
C GLY A 284 20.76 -4.78 -12.73
N GLY A 285 21.67 -5.69 -12.36
CA GLY A 285 21.59 -6.47 -11.12
C GLY A 285 21.65 -5.61 -9.85
N LEU A 286 22.53 -4.59 -9.82
CA LEU A 286 22.60 -3.60 -8.74
C LEU A 286 21.24 -2.89 -8.57
N LEU A 287 20.67 -2.38 -9.66
CA LEU A 287 19.40 -1.66 -9.64
C LEU A 287 18.24 -2.54 -9.15
N LEU A 288 18.21 -3.81 -9.55
CA LEU A 288 17.20 -4.76 -9.11
C LEU A 288 17.34 -5.06 -7.61
N GLY A 289 18.56 -5.22 -7.11
CA GLY A 289 18.81 -5.35 -5.67
C GLY A 289 18.42 -4.09 -4.88
N VAL A 290 18.73 -2.90 -5.39
CA VAL A 290 18.27 -1.63 -4.80
C VAL A 290 16.74 -1.56 -4.80
N ALA A 291 16.08 -1.97 -5.88
CA ALA A 291 14.62 -2.00 -5.98
C ALA A 291 14.00 -2.89 -4.89
N VAL A 292 14.53 -4.10 -4.68
CA VAL A 292 14.08 -5.01 -3.61
C VAL A 292 14.17 -4.33 -2.24
N VAL A 293 15.29 -3.66 -1.94
CA VAL A 293 15.47 -2.98 -0.65
C VAL A 293 14.59 -1.73 -0.55
N MET A 294 14.39 -0.99 -1.64
CA MET A 294 13.45 0.14 -1.68
C MET A 294 12.00 -0.29 -1.44
N ALA A 295 11.63 -1.49 -1.87
CA ALA A 295 10.33 -2.07 -1.54
C ALA A 295 10.24 -2.38 -0.04
N LEU A 296 11.24 -3.02 0.56
CA LEU A 296 11.15 -3.53 1.93
C LEU A 296 11.42 -2.49 3.03
N VAL A 297 12.39 -1.59 2.84
CA VAL A 297 12.93 -0.73 3.90
C VAL A 297 12.49 0.73 3.71
N ARG A 298 11.71 1.24 4.68
CA ARG A 298 11.27 2.65 4.71
C ARG A 298 12.34 3.66 5.15
N PRO A 299 13.03 3.47 6.29
CA PRO A 299 13.98 4.48 6.77
C PRO A 299 15.23 4.55 5.88
N LEU A 300 15.59 5.76 5.44
CA LEU A 300 16.65 6.01 4.46
C LEU A 300 18.01 5.44 4.89
N MET A 301 18.38 5.60 6.16
CA MET A 301 19.63 5.08 6.73
C MET A 301 19.76 3.57 6.55
N PHE A 302 18.78 2.80 7.04
CA PHE A 302 18.79 1.34 6.89
C PHE A 302 18.68 0.92 5.43
N ARG A 303 17.94 1.67 4.62
CA ARG A 303 17.83 1.40 3.18
C ARG A 303 19.20 1.48 2.51
N LEU A 304 20.02 2.48 2.83
CA LEU A 304 21.37 2.60 2.28
C LEU A 304 22.26 1.43 2.72
N ILE A 305 22.26 1.11 4.02
CA ILE A 305 23.09 0.03 4.58
C ILE A 305 22.72 -1.33 3.99
N VAL A 306 21.43 -1.66 3.90
CA VAL A 306 20.96 -2.95 3.37
C VAL A 306 21.02 -3.01 1.84
N SER A 307 20.92 -1.86 1.16
CA SER A 307 21.00 -1.82 -0.30
C SER A 307 22.36 -2.25 -0.82
N ALA A 308 23.45 -1.93 -0.13
CA ALA A 308 24.80 -2.28 -0.56
C ALA A 308 25.01 -3.80 -0.73
N PRO A 309 24.81 -4.66 0.28
CA PRO A 309 25.01 -6.10 0.13
C PRO A 309 24.01 -6.72 -0.85
N VAL A 310 22.73 -6.32 -0.81
CA VAL A 310 21.69 -6.90 -1.69
C VAL A 310 21.94 -6.52 -3.15
N ALA A 311 22.37 -5.29 -3.43
CA ALA A 311 22.75 -4.87 -4.78
C ALA A 311 23.96 -5.65 -5.28
N VAL A 312 25.02 -5.79 -4.46
CA VAL A 312 26.23 -6.55 -4.84
C VAL A 312 25.90 -8.01 -5.16
N ILE A 313 25.06 -8.66 -4.34
CA ILE A 313 24.58 -10.01 -4.60
C ILE A 313 23.77 -10.05 -5.91
N GLY A 314 22.86 -9.09 -6.11
CA GLY A 314 22.09 -8.96 -7.34
C GLY A 314 22.96 -8.82 -8.58
N ALA A 315 24.04 -8.04 -8.50
CA ALA A 315 25.01 -7.83 -9.57
C ALA A 315 25.89 -9.06 -9.85
N ALA A 316 26.24 -9.82 -8.80
CA ALA A 316 27.08 -11.00 -8.92
C ALA A 316 26.34 -12.21 -9.52
N ILE A 317 25.02 -12.30 -9.28
CA ILE A 317 24.20 -13.45 -9.69
C ILE A 317 23.64 -13.29 -11.11
N VAL A 318 23.83 -12.14 -11.78
CA VAL A 318 23.29 -11.89 -13.12
C VAL A 318 23.75 -12.95 -14.12
N ASN A 319 22.83 -13.82 -14.51
CA ASN A 319 22.99 -14.85 -15.52
C ASN A 319 21.60 -15.19 -16.10
N ARG A 320 21.54 -15.76 -17.31
CA ARG A 320 20.31 -16.12 -18.04
C ARG A 320 19.37 -17.01 -17.22
N GLN A 321 19.91 -17.94 -16.42
CA GLN A 321 19.11 -18.79 -15.52
C GLN A 321 18.63 -18.07 -14.26
N ALA A 322 19.40 -17.09 -13.78
CA ALA A 322 19.14 -16.42 -12.51
C ALA A 322 18.16 -15.24 -12.63
N THR A 323 17.88 -14.75 -13.84
CA THR A 323 16.92 -13.64 -14.06
C THR A 323 15.54 -13.96 -13.50
N GLY A 324 15.09 -15.22 -13.62
CA GLY A 324 13.84 -15.69 -13.01
C GLY A 324 13.85 -15.61 -11.49
N ILE A 325 14.96 -15.98 -10.84
CA ILE A 325 15.11 -15.93 -9.39
C ILE A 325 15.07 -14.48 -8.88
N LEU A 326 15.76 -13.57 -9.57
CA LEU A 326 15.76 -12.14 -9.23
C LEU A 326 14.35 -11.53 -9.35
N ALA A 327 13.62 -11.87 -10.41
CA ALA A 327 12.25 -11.39 -10.61
C ALA A 327 11.27 -11.95 -9.57
N VAL A 328 11.40 -13.23 -9.21
CA VAL A 328 10.62 -13.85 -8.12
C VAL A 328 10.97 -13.21 -6.77
N GLY A 329 12.25 -12.94 -6.52
CA GLY A 329 12.70 -12.23 -5.32
C GLY A 329 12.07 -10.85 -5.19
N TYR A 330 11.97 -10.11 -6.29
CA TYR A 330 11.25 -8.84 -6.31
C TYR A 330 9.74 -8.99 -6.05
N ALA A 331 9.08 -9.99 -6.66
CA ALA A 331 7.67 -10.27 -6.43
C ALA A 331 7.39 -10.58 -4.94
N LEU A 332 8.25 -11.38 -4.31
CA LEU A 332 8.20 -11.68 -2.87
C LEU A 332 8.44 -10.44 -2.03
N ALA A 333 9.38 -9.57 -2.42
CA ALA A 333 9.64 -8.32 -1.70
C ALA A 333 8.42 -7.40 -1.70
N VAL A 334 7.73 -7.27 -2.85
CA VAL A 334 6.47 -6.53 -2.96
C VAL A 334 5.37 -7.14 -2.09
N ALA A 335 5.24 -8.48 -2.11
CA ALA A 335 4.30 -9.20 -1.26
C ALA A 335 4.57 -8.94 0.23
N VAL A 336 5.81 -9.14 0.70
CA VAL A 336 6.23 -8.90 2.09
C VAL A 336 5.97 -7.45 2.50
N TRP A 337 6.24 -6.49 1.61
CA TRP A 337 5.95 -5.09 1.88
C TRP A 337 4.45 -4.83 2.11
N TRP A 338 3.58 -5.41 1.28
CA TRP A 338 2.13 -5.32 1.51
C TRP A 338 1.70 -6.04 2.79
N ALA A 339 2.21 -7.23 3.07
CA ALA A 339 1.92 -7.96 4.31
C ALA A 339 2.29 -7.13 5.55
N ALA A 340 3.50 -6.56 5.56
CA ALA A 340 3.97 -5.69 6.64
C ALA A 340 3.09 -4.45 6.81
N ARG A 341 2.59 -3.89 5.70
CA ARG A 341 1.71 -2.71 5.72
C ARG A 341 0.31 -3.03 6.25
N VAL A 342 -0.26 -4.16 5.85
CA VAL A 342 -1.52 -4.68 6.40
C VAL A 342 -1.37 -4.90 7.91
N TRP A 343 -0.27 -5.56 8.31
CA TRP A 343 0.01 -5.81 9.71
C TRP A 343 0.15 -4.53 10.55
N MET A 344 0.98 -3.58 10.10
CA MET A 344 1.22 -2.35 10.86
C MET A 344 -0.02 -1.43 10.91
N ARG A 345 -0.77 -1.29 9.81
CA ARG A 345 -1.84 -0.28 9.73
C ARG A 345 -3.22 -0.79 10.09
N VAL A 346 -3.48 -2.08 9.96
CA VAL A 346 -4.79 -2.68 10.29
C VAL A 346 -4.73 -3.35 11.66
N ILE A 347 -3.65 -4.11 11.93
CA ILE A 347 -3.57 -4.98 13.12
C ILE A 347 -2.90 -4.24 14.29
N ARG A 348 -1.77 -3.53 14.05
CA ARG A 348 -0.94 -2.88 15.09
C ARG A 348 -1.07 -1.36 15.18
N SER A 349 -2.21 -0.76 14.85
CA SER A 349 -2.38 0.70 15.05
C SER A 349 -2.30 1.06 16.55
N THR A 350 -1.09 1.37 17.03
CA THR A 350 -0.80 1.98 18.33
C THR A 350 -1.23 3.44 18.33
N ALA A 351 -1.83 3.87 19.44
CA ALA A 351 -2.14 5.27 19.74
C ALA A 351 -0.90 6.18 19.59
N PRO A 352 -1.06 7.48 19.30
CA PRO A 352 0.06 8.41 19.14
C PRO A 352 0.93 8.45 20.42
N ALA A 353 2.21 8.86 20.29
CA ALA A 353 3.12 9.13 21.41
C ALA A 353 3.50 10.64 21.55
N PRO A 354 3.68 11.17 22.78
CA PRO A 354 3.71 12.61 23.11
C PRO A 354 4.86 13.36 22.45
N ARG A 355 4.57 14.47 21.78
CA ARG A 355 5.61 15.36 21.24
C ARG A 355 6.21 16.22 22.35
N ALA A 356 7.48 15.96 22.66
CA ALA A 356 8.32 16.83 23.48
C ALA A 356 8.52 18.19 22.80
N PHE A 357 8.13 19.26 23.49
CA PHE A 357 8.35 20.65 23.07
C PHE A 357 9.83 21.03 23.27
N VAL A 358 10.52 21.35 22.18
CA VAL A 358 11.85 21.98 22.20
C VAL A 358 11.67 23.44 22.58
N GLY A 359 12.23 23.86 23.71
CA GLY A 359 12.21 25.23 24.18
C GLY A 359 13.00 26.17 23.27
N ALA A 360 12.41 27.32 22.92
CA ALA A 360 13.13 28.47 22.39
C ALA A 360 13.77 29.27 23.54
N PRO A 361 14.94 29.90 23.33
CA PRO A 361 15.71 30.55 24.40
C PRO A 361 15.08 31.88 24.81
N GLY A 362 15.14 32.17 26.10
CA GLY A 362 14.57 33.36 26.71
C GLY A 362 15.20 34.65 26.18
N GLY A 363 14.35 35.53 25.65
CA GLY A 363 14.62 36.96 25.55
C GLY A 363 14.08 37.65 26.80
N GLY A 364 14.98 38.03 27.70
CA GLY A 364 14.73 39.02 28.73
C GLY A 364 15.60 40.25 28.46
N GLY A 365 15.02 41.44 28.64
CA GLY A 365 15.71 42.73 28.56
C GLY A 365 14.98 43.72 27.70
#